data_AF-A0A2T6LQ04-F1
#
_entry.id   AF-A0A2T6LQ04-F1
#
_cell.length_a   1.000
_cell.length_b   1.000
_cell.length_c   1.000
_cell.angle_alpha   90.00
_cell.angle_beta   90.00
_cell.angle_gamma   90.00
#
_symmetry.space_group_name_H-M   'P 1'
#
loop_
_entity.id
_entity.type
_entity.pdbx_description
1 polymer ?
#
loop_
_entity_poly.entity_id
_entity_poly.type
_entity_poly.pdbx_seq_one_letter_code
_entity_poly.pdbx_strand_id
1 'polypeptide(L)'
;KAAAMKPTKVVRMGNSLIATYPVARGRYLVKDDTIAGGLQTNLGYSLVDAAGNPVPISNARIVGRNQIAVDFASAWAAGWILRYGFADSSGGAVFGKGNIRDNTGDTLIYIGSANLGNVPMHNWALHSETPVT
;
A
#
# COMPACT_ATOMS: atom_id res chain seq x y z
N LYS A 1 -16.37 -12.78 -7.12
CA LYS A 1 -16.27 -11.34 -6.76
C LYS A 1 -14.79 -10.97 -6.74
N ALA A 2 -14.36 -9.91 -7.42
CA ALA A 2 -12.98 -9.44 -7.30
C ALA A 2 -12.75 -8.99 -5.85
N ALA A 3 -11.65 -9.42 -5.25
CA ALA A 3 -11.29 -9.01 -3.90
C ALA A 3 -10.82 -7.55 -3.91
N ALA A 4 -11.20 -6.79 -2.89
CA ALA A 4 -10.75 -5.43 -2.71
C ALA A 4 -9.21 -5.39 -2.60
N MET A 5 -8.56 -4.43 -3.28
CA MET A 5 -7.11 -4.37 -3.36
C MET A 5 -6.50 -3.81 -2.06
N LYS A 6 -6.59 -4.58 -0.99
CA LYS A 6 -6.00 -4.28 0.32
C LYS A 6 -5.26 -5.51 0.83
N PRO A 7 -4.35 -5.40 1.83
CA PRO A 7 -3.71 -6.56 2.42
C PRO A 7 -4.76 -7.58 2.89
N THR A 8 -4.68 -8.82 2.40
CA THR A 8 -5.54 -9.94 2.82
C THR A 8 -4.90 -10.81 3.87
N LYS A 9 -3.58 -10.73 4.00
CA LYS A 9 -2.77 -11.43 5.00
C LYS A 9 -1.57 -10.57 5.33
N VAL A 10 -1.30 -10.36 6.62
CA VAL A 10 -0.08 -9.73 7.10
C VAL A 10 0.60 -10.74 8.03
N VAL A 11 1.85 -11.08 7.74
CA VAL A 11 2.62 -12.06 8.53
C VAL A 11 3.88 -11.39 9.04
N ARG A 12 4.16 -11.53 10.33
CA ARG A 12 5.43 -11.12 10.90
C ARG A 12 6.55 -12.11 10.56
N MET A 13 7.69 -11.60 10.12
CA MET A 13 8.91 -12.35 9.85
C MET A 13 10.12 -11.59 10.40
N GLY A 14 10.58 -11.95 11.59
CA GLY A 14 11.66 -11.21 12.27
C GLY A 14 11.28 -9.75 12.46
N ASN A 15 12.09 -8.85 11.90
CA ASN A 15 11.89 -7.40 11.95
C ASN A 15 11.08 -6.81 10.77
N SER A 16 10.31 -7.66 10.09
CA SER A 16 9.52 -7.27 8.93
C SER A 16 8.09 -7.78 9.02
N LEU A 17 7.18 -7.08 8.36
CA LEU A 17 5.83 -7.54 8.04
C LEU A 17 5.74 -7.83 6.55
N ILE A 18 5.17 -8.97 6.20
CA ILE A 18 4.86 -9.32 4.80
C ILE A 18 3.36 -9.15 4.59
N ALA A 19 2.97 -8.08 3.90
CA ALA A 19 1.61 -7.82 3.47
C ALA A 19 1.36 -8.47 2.10
N THR A 20 0.37 -9.35 2.04
CA THR A 20 -0.05 -10.04 0.81
C THR A 20 -1.31 -9.41 0.25
N TYR A 21 -1.31 -9.13 -1.05
CA TYR A 21 -2.44 -8.54 -1.77
C TYR A 21 -3.13 -9.55 -2.71
N PRO A 22 -4.43 -9.33 -3.00
CA PRO A 22 -5.20 -10.19 -3.90
C PRO A 22 -4.98 -9.81 -5.37
N VAL A 23 -3.74 -9.85 -5.82
CA VAL A 23 -3.39 -9.60 -7.23
C VAL A 23 -3.75 -10.82 -8.07
N ALA A 24 -4.48 -10.60 -9.17
CA ALA A 24 -4.91 -11.65 -10.10
C ALA A 24 -3.72 -12.43 -10.70
N ARG A 25 -3.95 -13.67 -11.11
CA ARG A 25 -2.92 -14.50 -11.76
C ARG A 25 -2.41 -13.81 -13.04
N GLY A 26 -1.09 -13.77 -13.23
CA GLY A 26 -0.46 -13.07 -14.35
C GLY A 26 -0.30 -11.56 -14.17
N ARG A 27 -0.80 -10.99 -13.07
CA ARG A 27 -0.60 -9.59 -12.69
C ARG A 27 0.41 -9.48 -11.55
N TYR A 28 0.98 -8.28 -11.37
CA TYR A 28 1.93 -7.99 -10.30
C TYR A 28 1.73 -6.58 -9.73
N LEU A 29 2.19 -6.39 -8.49
CA LEU A 29 2.22 -5.08 -7.84
C LEU A 29 3.22 -4.16 -8.54
N VAL A 30 2.81 -2.91 -8.68
CA VAL A 30 3.64 -1.83 -9.20
C VAL A 30 3.52 -0.66 -8.25
N LYS A 31 4.68 -0.05 -7.97
CA LYS A 31 4.75 1.28 -7.38
C LYS A 31 4.53 2.28 -8.51
N ASP A 32 3.49 3.08 -8.40
CA ASP A 32 3.21 4.15 -9.34
C ASP A 32 3.91 5.44 -8.91
N ASP A 33 4.81 5.93 -9.77
CA ASP A 33 5.58 7.16 -9.56
C ASP A 33 5.04 8.33 -10.38
N THR A 34 3.89 8.17 -11.05
CA THR A 34 3.28 9.17 -11.92
C THR A 34 2.27 10.06 -11.21
N ILE A 35 1.89 9.72 -9.97
CA ILE A 35 0.99 10.54 -9.16
C ILE A 35 1.65 11.88 -8.79
N ALA A 36 0.98 12.99 -9.12
CA ALA A 36 1.39 14.33 -8.72
C ALA A 36 1.47 14.43 -7.19
N GLY A 37 2.68 14.65 -6.65
CA GLY A 37 2.98 14.59 -5.22
C GLY A 37 4.27 13.86 -4.87
N GLY A 38 4.89 13.18 -5.85
CA GLY A 38 6.20 12.55 -5.69
C GLY A 38 6.18 11.25 -4.89
N LEU A 39 7.38 10.70 -4.69
CA LEU A 39 7.61 9.42 -4.03
C LEU A 39 6.98 9.39 -2.64
N GLN A 40 6.01 8.51 -2.45
CA GLN A 40 5.43 8.27 -1.13
C GLN A 40 6.46 7.53 -0.28
N THR A 41 6.83 8.14 0.86
CA THR A 41 7.69 7.50 1.85
C THR A 41 7.10 6.14 2.21
N ASN A 42 7.97 5.13 2.26
CA ASN A 42 7.58 3.75 2.59
C ASN A 42 6.40 3.23 1.75
N LEU A 43 6.29 3.63 0.47
CA LEU A 43 5.20 3.20 -0.42
C LEU A 43 3.79 3.54 0.10
N GLY A 44 3.68 4.60 0.91
CA GLY A 44 2.41 4.98 1.53
C GLY A 44 2.02 4.17 2.77
N TYR A 45 2.94 3.37 3.30
CA TYR A 45 2.74 2.69 4.58
C TYR A 45 3.11 3.56 5.77
N SER A 46 2.30 3.42 6.81
CA SER A 46 2.61 3.85 8.16
C SER A 46 2.31 2.73 9.15
N LEU A 47 2.87 2.82 10.34
CA LEU A 47 2.70 1.85 11.40
C LEU A 47 2.39 2.63 12.67
N VAL A 48 1.44 2.14 13.45
CA VAL A 48 1.12 2.72 14.75
C VAL A 48 1.01 1.66 15.82
N ASP A 49 1.17 2.06 17.08
CA ASP A 49 0.88 1.21 18.23
C ASP A 49 -0.63 1.17 18.55
N ALA A 50 -1.00 0.44 19.59
CA ALA A 50 -2.38 0.30 20.03
C ALA A 50 -3.02 1.62 20.51
N ALA A 51 -2.21 2.60 20.90
CA ALA A 51 -2.65 3.94 21.28
C ALA A 51 -2.70 4.91 20.07
N GLY A 52 -2.30 4.45 18.88
CA GLY A 52 -2.27 5.24 17.66
C GLY A 52 -0.99 6.07 17.49
N ASN A 53 0.03 5.88 18.32
CA ASN A 53 1.30 6.59 18.17
C ASN A 53 2.10 6.04 16.99
N PRO A 54 2.74 6.89 16.18
CA PRO A 54 3.60 6.44 15.09
C PRO A 54 4.74 5.53 15.53
N VAL A 55 4.92 4.43 14.82
CA VAL A 55 6.06 3.51 14.94
C VAL A 55 6.95 3.67 13.70
N PRO A 56 8.27 3.88 13.84
CA PRO A 56 9.14 4.10 12.69
C PRO A 56 9.28 2.86 11.79
N ILE A 57 9.03 3.06 10.50
CA ILE A 57 9.34 2.11 9.43
C ILE A 57 10.73 2.44 8.88
N SER A 58 11.61 1.44 8.80
CA SER A 58 12.95 1.60 8.23
C SER A 58 12.95 1.46 6.70
N ASN A 59 12.07 0.62 6.16
CA ASN A 59 11.95 0.42 4.71
C ASN A 59 10.61 -0.22 4.34
N ALA A 60 10.08 0.10 3.16
CA ALA A 60 9.01 -0.67 2.54
C ALA A 60 9.33 -0.95 1.08
N ARG A 61 9.17 -2.21 0.66
CA ARG A 61 9.53 -2.65 -0.70
C ARG A 61 8.63 -3.78 -1.20
N ILE A 62 8.38 -3.80 -2.50
CA ILE A 62 7.75 -4.95 -3.16
C ILE A 62 8.77 -6.09 -3.17
N VAL A 63 8.41 -7.25 -2.61
CA VAL A 63 9.30 -8.43 -2.48
C VAL A 63 8.85 -9.63 -3.30
N GLY A 64 7.70 -9.52 -3.95
CA GLY A 64 7.18 -10.57 -4.82
C GLY A 64 6.02 -10.05 -5.65
N ARG A 65 5.44 -10.94 -6.45
CA ARG A 65 4.34 -10.60 -7.37
C ARG A 65 3.21 -9.84 -6.67
N ASN A 66 2.86 -10.25 -5.46
CA ASN A 66 1.72 -9.72 -4.70
C ASN A 66 2.06 -9.42 -3.24
N GLN A 67 3.34 -9.20 -2.93
CA GLN A 67 3.82 -9.06 -1.57
C GLN A 67 4.64 -7.80 -1.38
N ILE A 68 4.41 -7.12 -0.27
CA ILE A 68 5.21 -5.98 0.20
C ILE A 68 5.79 -6.35 1.56
N ALA A 69 7.09 -6.14 1.71
CA ALA A 69 7.76 -6.19 2.99
C ALA A 69 7.82 -4.78 3.57
N VAL A 70 7.45 -4.65 4.85
CA VAL A 70 7.57 -3.43 5.65
C VAL A 70 8.48 -3.75 6.83
N ASP A 71 9.69 -3.23 6.78
CA ASP A 71 10.70 -3.40 7.82
C ASP A 71 10.54 -2.28 8.85
N PHE A 72 10.63 -2.64 10.13
CA PHE A 72 10.50 -1.69 11.23
C PHE A 72 11.84 -1.43 11.91
N ALA A 73 12.05 -0.19 12.35
CA ALA A 73 13.33 0.26 12.89
C ALA A 73 13.60 -0.21 14.34
N SER A 74 12.56 -0.65 15.05
CA SER A 74 12.61 -1.11 16.44
C SER A 74 12.07 -2.53 16.59
N ALA A 75 12.37 -3.22 17.69
CA ALA A 75 11.78 -4.53 17.92
C ALA A 75 10.24 -4.45 17.96
N TRP A 76 9.59 -5.47 17.39
CA TRP A 76 8.13 -5.55 17.37
C TRP A 76 7.52 -5.58 18.78
N ALA A 77 6.39 -4.89 18.95
CA ALA A 77 5.54 -4.99 20.12
C ALA A 77 4.09 -5.36 19.74
N ALA A 78 3.41 -6.04 20.66
CA ALA A 78 2.02 -6.45 20.46
C ALA A 78 1.09 -5.22 20.32
N GLY A 79 0.07 -5.35 19.48
CA GLY A 79 -0.94 -4.30 19.27
C GLY A 79 -0.60 -3.28 18.19
N TRP A 80 0.48 -3.48 17.43
CA TRP A 80 0.76 -2.64 16.26
C TRP A 80 -0.29 -2.82 15.15
N ILE A 81 -0.57 -1.73 14.43
CA ILE A 81 -1.52 -1.67 13.32
C ILE A 81 -0.79 -1.14 12.10
N LEU A 82 -0.73 -1.96 11.04
CA LEU A 82 -0.22 -1.54 9.74
C LEU A 82 -1.28 -0.72 9.01
N ARG A 83 -0.89 0.45 8.54
CA ARG A 83 -1.74 1.42 7.85
C ARG A 83 -1.24 1.66 6.44
N TYR A 84 -2.16 1.78 5.49
CA TYR A 84 -1.83 2.11 4.10
C TYR A 84 -2.67 3.29 3.60
N GLY A 85 -2.02 4.26 2.96
CA GLY A 85 -2.66 5.43 2.35
C GLY A 85 -3.12 6.50 3.34
N PHE A 86 -2.53 6.52 4.55
CA PHE A 86 -2.75 7.55 5.57
C PHE A 86 -1.67 8.63 5.49
N ALA A 87 -2.02 9.88 5.75
CA ALA A 87 -1.04 10.95 5.92
C ALA A 87 -0.25 10.85 7.22
N ASP A 88 0.96 11.37 7.13
CA ASP A 88 1.98 11.50 8.15
C ASP A 88 1.78 12.81 8.95
N SER A 89 0.64 12.95 9.65
CA SER A 89 0.52 13.91 10.75
C SER A 89 -0.69 13.65 11.66
N SER A 90 -0.47 13.89 12.96
CA SER A 90 -1.41 13.83 14.07
C SER A 90 -2.54 14.84 13.89
N GLY A 91 -3.72 14.38 13.48
CA GLY A 91 -4.93 15.22 13.43
C GLY A 91 -5.87 14.88 12.29
N GLY A 92 -6.52 13.72 12.37
CA GLY A 92 -7.60 13.33 11.44
C GLY A 92 -7.15 12.54 10.22
N ALA A 93 -8.10 11.82 9.60
CA ALA A 93 -7.87 11.02 8.41
C ALA A 93 -7.62 11.93 7.20
N VAL A 94 -6.37 12.30 6.95
CA VAL A 94 -5.96 12.88 5.67
C VAL A 94 -5.60 11.71 4.75
N PHE A 95 -6.48 11.46 3.77
CA PHE A 95 -6.32 10.41 2.76
C PHE A 95 -5.35 10.89 1.65
N GLY A 96 -4.61 9.97 1.03
CA GLY A 96 -3.92 10.28 -0.25
C GLY A 96 -2.44 9.96 -0.36
N LYS A 97 -1.85 9.18 0.56
CA LYS A 97 -0.42 8.78 0.49
C LYS A 97 -0.16 7.42 -0.16
N GLY A 98 -1.18 6.74 -0.70
CA GLY A 98 -1.00 5.44 -1.34
C GLY A 98 -0.54 5.56 -2.79
N ASN A 99 0.41 4.73 -3.21
CA ASN A 99 0.88 4.69 -4.61
C ASN A 99 1.11 3.27 -5.15
N ILE A 100 0.54 2.26 -4.49
CA ILE A 100 0.56 0.88 -4.95
C ILE A 100 -0.68 0.58 -5.77
N ARG A 101 -0.48 -0.11 -6.88
CA ARG A 101 -1.52 -0.68 -7.74
C ARG A 101 -1.06 -2.01 -8.31
N ASP A 102 -1.91 -2.70 -9.05
CA ASP A 102 -1.43 -3.72 -9.99
C ASP A 102 -1.10 -3.14 -11.38
N ASN A 103 -0.51 -3.97 -12.23
CA ASN A 103 -0.13 -3.64 -13.61
C ASN A 103 -1.27 -3.74 -14.63
N THR A 104 -2.54 -3.82 -14.22
CA THR A 104 -3.67 -3.97 -15.15
C THR A 104 -3.77 -2.78 -16.10
N GLY A 105 -3.67 -1.56 -15.56
CA GLY A 105 -3.77 -0.32 -16.32
C GLY A 105 -2.64 -0.09 -17.33
N ASP A 106 -1.55 -0.87 -17.27
CA ASP A 106 -0.48 -0.82 -18.27
C ASP A 106 -0.93 -1.43 -19.62
N THR A 107 -2.00 -2.25 -19.59
CA THR A 107 -2.56 -2.95 -20.75
C THR A 107 -4.01 -2.60 -21.03
N LEU A 108 -4.79 -2.30 -19.98
CA LEU A 108 -6.19 -1.95 -20.10
C LEU A 108 -6.34 -0.43 -20.01
N ILE A 109 -6.70 0.17 -21.14
CA ILE A 109 -6.84 1.61 -21.29
C ILE A 109 -8.28 1.91 -21.70
N TYR A 110 -8.94 2.78 -20.94
CA TYR A 110 -10.19 3.37 -21.37
C TYR A 110 -9.90 4.48 -22.38
N ILE A 111 -10.42 4.34 -23.60
CA ILE A 111 -10.31 5.36 -24.63
C ILE A 111 -11.34 6.45 -24.31
N GLY A 112 -10.87 7.53 -23.70
CA GLY A 112 -11.72 8.67 -23.35
C GLY A 112 -12.04 9.56 -24.54
N SER A 113 -12.87 10.57 -24.29
CA SER A 113 -13.12 11.65 -25.25
C SER A 113 -11.89 12.56 -25.39
N ALA A 114 -11.91 13.47 -26.38
CA ALA A 114 -10.81 14.41 -26.63
C ALA A 114 -10.36 15.20 -25.39
N ASN A 115 -11.27 15.48 -24.45
CA ASN A 115 -10.97 16.24 -23.22
C ASN A 115 -10.44 15.39 -22.06
N LEU A 116 -10.66 14.07 -22.09
CA LEU A 116 -10.24 13.15 -21.03
C LEU A 116 -8.95 12.41 -21.41
N GLY A 117 -8.70 12.21 -22.70
CA GLY A 117 -7.60 11.41 -23.20
C GLY A 117 -7.76 9.93 -22.84
N ASN A 118 -6.69 9.16 -23.07
CA ASN A 118 -6.62 7.76 -22.70
C ASN A 118 -6.38 7.61 -21.19
N VAL A 119 -7.23 6.84 -20.51
CA VAL A 119 -7.15 6.64 -19.05
C VAL A 119 -6.77 5.20 -18.75
N PRO A 120 -5.56 4.95 -18.20
CA PRO A 120 -5.18 3.63 -17.69
C PRO A 120 -6.15 3.12 -16.62
N MET A 121 -6.65 1.90 -16.76
CA MET A 121 -7.55 1.28 -15.78
C MET A 121 -6.75 0.57 -14.69
N HIS A 122 -6.00 1.35 -13.90
CA HIS A 122 -5.26 0.87 -12.76
C HIS A 122 -6.19 0.32 -11.67
N ASN A 123 -5.83 -0.83 -11.09
CA ASN A 123 -6.47 -1.33 -9.88
C ASN A 123 -5.62 -0.92 -8.66
N TRP A 124 -6.02 0.18 -8.04
CA TRP A 124 -5.30 0.84 -6.95
C TRP A 124 -5.49 0.12 -5.62
N ALA A 125 -4.42 0.07 -4.83
CA ALA A 125 -4.54 -0.36 -3.46
C ALA A 125 -5.40 0.62 -2.66
N LEU A 126 -6.34 0.07 -1.90
CA LEU A 126 -7.29 0.82 -1.10
C LEU A 126 -6.67 1.16 0.25
N HIS A 127 -7.09 2.30 0.78
CA HIS A 127 -6.83 2.68 2.15
C HIS A 127 -7.26 1.56 3.11
N SER A 128 -6.39 1.22 4.06
CA SER A 128 -6.64 0.08 4.96
C SER A 128 -5.84 0.17 6.25
N GLU A 129 -6.44 -0.32 7.33
CA GLU A 129 -5.76 -0.69 8.57
C GLU A 129 -5.78 -2.21 8.70
N THR A 130 -4.69 -2.79 9.17
CA THR A 130 -4.59 -4.23 9.41
C THR A 130 -3.81 -4.48 10.69
N PRO A 131 -4.42 -5.09 11.71
CA PRO A 131 -3.71 -5.50 12.92
C PRO A 131 -2.54 -6.42 12.56
N VAL A 132 -1.42 -6.21 13.23
CA VAL A 132 -0.26 -7.09 13.09
C VAL A 132 -0.45 -8.29 14.02
N THR A 133 -0.61 -9.47 13.44
CA THR A 133 -0.69 -10.76 14.15
C THR A 133 0.63 -11.53 14.09
#